data_AF-A0A1G3KY69-F1
#
_entry.id   AF-A0A1G3KY69-F1
#
_cell.length_a   1.000
_cell.length_b   1.000
_cell.length_c   1.000
_cell.angle_alpha   90.00
_cell.angle_beta   90.00
_cell.angle_gamma   90.00
#
_symmetry.space_group_name_H-M   'P 1'
#
loop_
_entity.id
_entity.type
_entity.pdbx_description
1 polymer ?
#
loop_
_entity_poly.entity_id
_entity_poly.type
_entity_poly.pdbx_seq_one_letter_code
_entity_poly.pdbx_strand_id
1 'polypeptide(L)'
;MDKKSKDSRQARREKSFIMAYLKGEKSYITDVSEQGCQVFYEKDRLGTISKEDILELKVELPGYDSKGNINFFPIKGKVMWIEEMDDFLILGVHFEELKTGNSQAIKKITAYWHFLNSTFGPRDL
;
A
#
# COMPACT_ATOMS: atom_id res chain seq x y z
N MET A 1 -29.34 -11.87 12.25
CA MET A 1 -28.49 -10.77 12.76
C MET A 1 -27.30 -10.59 11.83
N ASP A 2 -27.35 -9.51 11.07
CA ASP A 2 -26.26 -8.68 10.51
C ASP A 2 -25.05 -9.31 9.81
N LYS A 3 -25.25 -9.87 8.62
CA LYS A 3 -24.20 -9.96 7.58
C LYS A 3 -23.90 -8.60 6.92
N LYS A 4 -24.87 -7.67 6.89
CA LYS A 4 -24.74 -6.35 6.23
C LYS A 4 -23.75 -5.38 6.92
N SER A 5 -23.51 -5.54 8.23
CA SER A 5 -22.66 -4.60 9.00
C SER A 5 -21.16 -4.90 8.89
N LYS A 6 -20.78 -6.15 8.57
CA LYS A 6 -19.38 -6.53 8.31
C LYS A 6 -18.89 -5.98 6.97
N ASP A 7 -19.71 -6.10 5.92
CA ASP A 7 -19.40 -5.57 4.58
C ASP A 7 -19.19 -4.05 4.59
N SER A 8 -20.00 -3.29 5.33
CA SER A 8 -19.86 -1.83 5.36
C SER A 8 -18.58 -1.36 6.07
N ARG A 9 -18.09 -2.13 7.05
CA ARG A 9 -16.83 -1.82 7.76
C ARG A 9 -15.62 -2.21 6.93
N GLN A 10 -15.67 -3.35 6.26
CA GLN A 10 -14.62 -3.82 5.35
C GLN A 10 -14.49 -2.90 4.13
N ALA A 11 -15.61 -2.55 3.49
CA ALA A 11 -15.64 -1.60 2.36
C ALA A 11 -15.25 -0.16 2.76
N ARG A 12 -15.39 0.23 4.03
CA ARG A 12 -14.85 1.51 4.54
C ARG A 12 -13.34 1.45 4.74
N ARG A 13 -12.82 0.35 5.31
CA ARG A 13 -11.38 0.13 5.47
C ARG A 13 -10.66 0.01 4.14
N GLU A 14 -11.23 -0.69 3.17
CA GLU A 14 -10.68 -0.79 1.80
C GLU A 14 -10.62 0.56 1.07
N LYS A 15 -11.42 1.56 1.50
CA LYS A 15 -11.35 2.94 0.99
C LYS A 15 -10.34 3.82 1.71
N SER A 16 -9.69 3.31 2.76
CA SER A 16 -8.69 4.04 3.55
C SER A 16 -7.27 3.54 3.29
N PHE A 17 -7.08 2.61 2.36
CA PHE A 17 -5.79 2.02 2.04
C PHE A 17 -5.55 2.04 0.52
N ILE A 18 -4.28 2.04 0.13
CA ILE A 18 -3.91 1.85 -1.27
C ILE A 18 -3.55 0.38 -1.46
N MET A 19 -4.19 -0.28 -2.41
CA MET A 19 -3.91 -1.68 -2.70
C MET A 19 -2.54 -1.81 -3.37
N ALA A 20 -1.76 -2.80 -2.96
CA ALA A 20 -0.48 -3.12 -3.54
C ALA A 20 -0.31 -4.63 -3.66
N TYR A 21 0.72 -5.04 -4.41
CA TYR A 21 1.10 -6.44 -4.51
C TYR A 21 2.59 -6.58 -4.24
N LEU A 22 2.90 -7.50 -3.33
CA LEU A 22 4.26 -7.83 -2.93
C LEU A 22 4.50 -9.31 -3.22
N LYS A 23 5.50 -9.62 -4.05
CA LYS A 23 5.75 -10.99 -4.54
C LYS A 23 4.50 -11.68 -5.16
N GLY A 24 3.58 -10.90 -5.73
CA GLY A 24 2.33 -11.38 -6.32
C GLY A 24 1.16 -11.50 -5.35
N GLU A 25 1.41 -11.37 -4.05
CA GLU A 25 0.38 -11.42 -3.02
C GLU A 25 -0.19 -10.05 -2.71
N LYS A 26 -1.48 -10.02 -2.39
CA LYS A 26 -2.19 -8.79 -2.07
C LYS A 26 -1.67 -8.20 -0.75
N SER A 27 -1.32 -6.92 -0.78
CA SER A 27 -0.92 -6.13 0.38
C SER A 27 -1.59 -4.76 0.34
N TYR A 28 -1.42 -3.98 1.41
CA TYR A 28 -2.05 -2.68 1.53
C TYR A 28 -1.04 -1.67 2.05
N ILE A 29 -0.96 -0.52 1.38
CA ILE A 29 -0.22 0.64 1.88
C ILE A 29 -1.13 1.39 2.83
N THR A 30 -0.66 1.55 4.07
CA THR A 30 -1.39 2.18 5.17
C THR A 30 -0.81 3.52 5.59
N ASP A 31 0.36 3.87 5.07
CA ASP A 31 0.94 5.21 5.13
C ASP A 31 1.99 5.40 4.03
N VAL A 32 2.15 6.61 3.52
CA VAL A 32 3.15 6.90 2.48
C VAL A 32 3.66 8.34 2.58
N SER A 33 4.96 8.49 2.35
CA SER A 33 5.68 9.75 2.22
C SER A 33 6.49 9.75 0.93
N GLU A 34 7.24 10.82 0.67
CA GLU A 34 8.18 10.85 -0.47
C GLU A 34 9.35 9.88 -0.31
N GLN A 35 9.66 9.47 0.92
CA GLN A 35 10.84 8.69 1.27
C GLN A 35 10.53 7.20 1.45
N GLY A 36 9.26 6.83 1.65
CA GLY A 36 8.90 5.47 1.96
C GLY A 36 7.41 5.28 2.23
N CYS A 37 7.03 4.05 2.55
CA CYS A 37 5.68 3.70 2.91
C CYS A 37 5.64 2.62 3.99
N GLN A 38 4.48 2.51 4.65
CA GLN A 38 4.13 1.39 5.50
C GLN A 38 3.25 0.43 4.71
N VAL A 39 3.63 -0.85 4.72
CA VAL A 39 2.91 -1.94 4.02
C VAL A 39 2.40 -2.94 5.04
N PHE A 40 1.12 -3.26 4.96
CA PHE A 40 0.43 -4.27 5.74
C PHE A 40 0.13 -5.50 4.86
N TYR A 41 0.37 -6.70 5.39
CA TYR A 41 0.06 -7.96 4.71
C TYR A 41 -0.25 -9.12 5.66
N GLU A 42 -0.98 -10.14 5.17
CA GLU A 42 -1.33 -11.36 5.92
C GLU A 42 -0.15 -12.35 5.95
N LYS A 43 0.19 -12.87 7.14
CA LYS A 43 1.44 -13.62 7.40
C LYS A 43 1.58 -14.91 6.56
N ASP A 44 0.47 -15.59 6.32
CA ASP A 44 0.46 -16.94 5.72
C ASP A 44 0.77 -16.98 4.22
N ARG A 45 0.87 -15.83 3.55
CA ARG A 45 0.91 -15.78 2.08
C ARG A 45 2.28 -15.48 1.51
N LEU A 46 3.20 -14.94 2.32
CA LEU A 46 4.53 -14.56 1.85
C LEU A 46 5.61 -15.46 2.43
N GLY A 47 6.54 -15.90 1.57
CA GLY A 47 7.81 -16.45 2.03
C GLY A 47 8.61 -15.42 2.83
N THR A 48 9.63 -15.88 3.56
CA THR A 48 10.43 -15.07 4.49
C THR A 48 10.85 -13.72 3.89
N ILE A 49 10.56 -12.64 4.63
CA ILE A 49 11.07 -11.28 4.39
C ILE A 49 12.00 -10.93 5.54
N SER A 50 13.15 -10.39 5.20
CA SER A 50 14.13 -9.90 6.17
C SER A 50 14.25 -8.38 6.10
N LYS A 51 14.74 -7.81 7.20
CA LYS A 51 15.21 -6.42 7.19
C LYS A 51 16.33 -6.29 6.16
N GLU A 52 16.41 -5.13 5.52
CA GLU A 52 17.32 -4.80 4.42
C GLU A 52 17.00 -5.47 3.06
N ASP A 53 15.98 -6.33 2.98
CA ASP A 53 15.52 -6.88 1.69
C ASP A 53 15.08 -5.76 0.75
N ILE A 54 15.46 -5.85 -0.52
CA ILE A 54 14.96 -4.98 -1.58
C ILE A 54 13.73 -5.65 -2.19
N LEU A 55 12.60 -4.97 -2.09
CA LEU A 55 11.30 -5.45 -2.54
C LEU A 55 10.78 -4.57 -3.68
N GLU A 56 10.08 -5.20 -4.62
CA GLU A 56 9.28 -4.50 -5.63
C GLU A 56 7.80 -4.56 -5.23
N LEU A 57 7.22 -3.39 -4.99
CA LEU A 57 5.80 -3.19 -4.70
C LEU A 57 5.10 -2.76 -5.99
N LYS A 58 4.08 -3.49 -6.42
CA LYS A 58 3.20 -3.05 -7.50
C LYS A 58 1.98 -2.36 -6.90
N VAL A 59 1.95 -1.04 -6.95
CA VAL A 59 0.89 -0.24 -6.35
C VAL A 59 -0.24 -0.04 -7.34
N GLU A 60 -1.46 -0.34 -6.92
CA GLU A 60 -2.68 -0.18 -7.70
C GLU A 60 -3.33 1.15 -7.32
N LEU A 61 -3.43 2.07 -8.28
CA LEU A 61 -4.18 3.31 -8.12
C LEU A 61 -5.44 3.26 -8.98
N PRO A 62 -6.59 3.78 -8.49
CA PRO A 62 -7.78 3.86 -9.30
C PRO A 62 -7.54 4.80 -10.49
N GLY A 63 -7.84 4.29 -11.67
CA GLY A 63 -7.60 4.98 -12.91
C GLY A 63 -7.32 3.94 -13.97
N TYR A 64 -8.08 3.99 -15.05
CA TYR A 64 -7.84 3.14 -16.20
C TYR A 64 -6.86 3.84 -17.15
N ASP A 65 -5.95 3.10 -17.75
CA ASP A 65 -5.18 3.60 -18.88
C ASP A 65 -6.12 3.88 -20.08
N SER A 66 -5.56 4.41 -21.18
CA SER A 66 -6.33 4.69 -22.40
C SER A 66 -6.99 3.46 -23.02
N LYS A 67 -6.68 2.26 -22.53
CA LYS A 67 -7.20 0.96 -22.99
C LYS A 67 -8.16 0.32 -21.99
N GLY A 68 -8.48 0.97 -20.87
CA GLY A 68 -9.39 0.42 -19.87
C GLY A 68 -8.72 -0.52 -18.86
N ASN A 69 -7.38 -0.59 -18.80
CA ASN A 69 -6.67 -1.43 -17.84
C ASN A 69 -6.37 -0.68 -16.55
N ILE A 70 -6.36 -1.40 -15.43
CA ILE A 70 -5.94 -0.86 -14.14
C ILE A 70 -4.48 -0.40 -14.20
N ASN A 71 -4.19 0.79 -13.69
CA ASN A 71 -2.82 1.32 -13.63
C ASN A 71 -2.04 0.75 -12.44
N PHE A 72 -0.94 0.07 -12.74
CA PHE A 72 0.02 -0.39 -11.74
C PHE A 72 1.31 0.43 -11.78
N PHE A 73 1.78 0.83 -10.61
CA PHE A 73 3.00 1.61 -10.43
C PHE A 73 4.03 0.76 -9.68
N PRO A 74 5.08 0.25 -10.35
CA PRO A 74 6.14 -0.47 -9.65
C PRO A 74 7.01 0.51 -8.86
N ILE A 75 7.24 0.21 -7.59
CA ILE A 75 8.19 0.92 -6.74
C ILE A 75 9.15 -0.09 -6.13
N LYS A 76 10.44 0.24 -6.16
CA LYS A 76 11.46 -0.52 -5.42
C LYS A 76 11.74 0.16 -4.10
N GLY A 77 11.84 -0.62 -3.05
CA GLY A 77 12.18 -0.12 -1.74
C GLY A 77 12.84 -1.17 -0.88
N LYS A 78 13.60 -0.69 0.10
CA LYS A 78 14.34 -1.46 1.07
C LYS A 78 13.55 -1.57 2.37
N VAL A 79 13.42 -2.77 2.91
CA VAL A 79 12.76 -2.99 4.21
C VAL A 79 13.66 -2.43 5.32
N MET A 80 13.16 -1.46 6.07
CA MET A 80 13.91 -0.82 7.17
C MET A 80 13.56 -1.42 8.53
N TRP A 81 12.32 -1.89 8.67
CA TRP A 81 11.83 -2.55 9.88
C TRP A 81 10.65 -3.46 9.54
N ILE A 82 10.45 -4.46 10.41
CA ILE A 82 9.37 -5.44 10.34
C ILE A 82 8.76 -5.50 11.73
N GLU A 83 7.45 -5.38 11.81
CA GLU A 83 6.67 -5.62 13.01
C GLU A 83 5.80 -6.86 12.77
N GLU A 84 5.98 -7.86 13.64
CA GLU A 84 5.19 -9.08 13.56
C GLU A 84 4.02 -9.05 14.54
N MET A 85 2.83 -9.34 14.03
CA MET A 85 1.62 -9.57 14.81
C MET A 85 1.10 -10.99 14.53
N ASP A 86 0.09 -11.43 15.29
CA ASP A 86 -0.35 -12.84 15.27
C ASP A 86 -0.74 -13.32 13.86
N ASP A 87 -1.55 -12.53 13.13
CA ASP A 87 -2.08 -12.91 11.81
C ASP A 87 -1.49 -12.09 10.64
N PHE A 88 -0.69 -11.07 10.95
CA PHE A 88 -0.26 -10.10 9.95
C PHE A 88 1.11 -9.50 10.27
N LEU A 89 1.71 -8.95 9.23
CA LEU A 89 3.03 -8.35 9.25
C LEU A 89 2.95 -6.92 8.72
N ILE A 90 3.64 -6.01 9.39
CA ILE A 90 3.76 -4.61 8.99
C ILE A 90 5.22 -4.34 8.64
N LEU A 91 5.44 -3.73 7.47
CA LEU A 91 6.76 -3.40 6.95
C LEU A 91 6.90 -1.89 6.81
N GLY A 92 8.01 -1.36 7.30
CA GLY A 92 8.49 -0.05 6.89
C GLY A 92 9.41 -0.19 5.69
N VAL A 93 9.04 0.41 4.56
CA VAL A 93 9.81 0.34 3.31
C VAL A 93 10.31 1.72 2.94
N HIS A 94 11.63 1.88 2.84
CA HIS A 94 12.26 3.09 2.30
C HIS A 94 12.41 2.96 0.80
N PHE A 95 12.00 3.96 0.03
CA PHE A 95 12.11 3.90 -1.43
C PHE A 95 13.56 4.03 -1.87
N GLU A 96 14.00 3.15 -2.77
CA GLU A 96 15.34 3.28 -3.35
C GLU A 96 15.42 4.47 -4.29
N GLU A 97 16.62 5.05 -4.37
CA GLU A 97 16.94 6.30 -5.06
C GLU A 97 16.21 6.43 -6.41
N LEU A 98 15.51 7.54 -6.56
CA LEU A 98 14.54 7.75 -7.61
C LEU A 98 15.25 8.04 -8.92
N LYS A 99 15.44 7.01 -9.76
CA LYS A 99 15.50 7.25 -11.20
C LYS A 99 14.30 8.13 -11.57
N THR A 100 14.49 9.13 -12.43
CA THR A 100 13.51 10.20 -12.73
C THR A 100 12.07 9.71 -12.94
N GLY A 101 11.87 8.50 -13.48
CA GLY A 101 10.54 7.87 -13.61
C GLY A 101 9.86 7.45 -12.29
N ASN A 102 10.62 6.99 -11.29
CA ASN A 102 10.07 6.55 -9.99
C ASN A 102 9.55 7.74 -9.16
N SER A 103 10.14 8.93 -9.33
CA SER A 103 9.70 10.14 -8.62
C SER A 103 8.27 10.53 -8.97
N GLN A 104 7.86 10.38 -10.24
CA GLN A 104 6.50 10.69 -10.64
C GLN A 104 5.48 9.67 -10.11
N ALA A 105 5.87 8.39 -10.05
CA ALA A 105 5.02 7.33 -9.49
C ALA A 105 4.75 7.58 -8.00
N ILE A 106 5.79 7.85 -7.21
CA ILE A 106 5.65 8.16 -5.78
C ILE A 106 4.78 9.39 -5.59
N LYS A 107 5.01 10.49 -6.32
CA LYS A 107 4.17 11.69 -6.24
C LYS A 107 2.69 11.39 -6.48
N LYS A 108 2.36 10.52 -7.45
CA LYS A 108 0.97 10.11 -7.71
C LYS A 108 0.39 9.31 -6.54
N ILE A 109 1.16 8.39 -5.98
CA ILE A 109 0.73 7.54 -4.86
C ILE A 109 0.54 8.38 -3.60
N THR A 110 1.48 9.26 -3.27
CA THR A 110 1.39 10.20 -2.14
C THR A 110 0.22 11.17 -2.32
N ALA A 111 -0.01 11.71 -3.52
CA ALA A 111 -1.16 12.57 -3.78
C ALA A 111 -2.49 11.80 -3.60
N TYR A 112 -2.56 10.55 -4.05
CA TYR A 112 -3.73 9.72 -3.86
C TYR A 112 -3.96 9.37 -2.39
N TRP A 113 -2.91 9.10 -1.62
CA TRP A 113 -2.99 8.92 -0.17
C TRP A 113 -3.58 10.15 0.54
N HIS A 114 -3.10 11.34 0.20
CA HIS A 114 -3.66 12.59 0.75
C HIS A 114 -5.12 12.79 0.35
N PHE A 115 -5.51 12.43 -0.87
CA PHE A 115 -6.91 12.42 -1.28
C PHE A 115 -7.75 11.46 -0.43
N LEU A 116 -7.27 10.22 -0.20
CA LEU A 116 -7.98 9.25 0.65
C LEU A 116 -8.14 9.76 2.08
N ASN A 117 -7.08 10.29 2.68
CA ASN A 117 -7.11 10.81 4.04
C ASN A 117 -7.99 12.05 4.18
N SER A 118 -8.00 12.96 3.21
CA SER A 118 -8.90 14.13 3.23
C SER A 118 -10.37 13.76 2.98
N THR A 119 -10.63 12.68 2.26
CA THR A 119 -12.00 12.27 1.88
C THR A 119 -12.64 11.31 2.89
N PHE A 120 -11.85 10.37 3.42
CA PHE A 120 -12.33 9.25 4.24
C PHE A 120 -11.65 9.18 5.62
N GLY A 121 -10.61 9.99 5.86
CA GLY A 121 -10.01 10.10 7.19
C GLY A 121 -11.02 10.63 8.21
N PRO A 122 -10.79 10.40 9.51
CA PRO A 122 -11.65 10.94 10.55
C PRO A 122 -11.66 12.47 10.42
N ARG A 123 -12.81 13.05 10.09
CA ARG A 123 -13.07 14.47 10.31
C ARG A 123 -13.19 14.63 11.83
N ASP A 124 -12.10 15.05 12.43
CA ASP A 124 -11.96 15.49 13.81
C ASP A 124 -12.39 14.46 14.89
N LEU A 125 -11.38 13.96 15.60
CA LEU A 125 -11.48 13.81 17.06
C LEU A 125 -11.17 15.17 17.68
#